data_AF-A0A133S8V3-F1
#
_entry.id   AF-A0A133S8V3-F1
#
_cell.length_a   1.000
_cell.length_b   1.000
_cell.length_c   1.000
_cell.angle_alpha   90.00
_cell.angle_beta   90.00
_cell.angle_gamma   90.00
#
_symmetry.space_group_name_H-M   'P 1'
#
loop_
_entity.id
_entity.type
_entity.pdbx_description
1 polymer ?
#
loop_
_entity_poly.entity_id
_entity_poly.type
_entity_poly.pdbx_seq_one_letter_code
_entity_poly.pdbx_strand_id
1 'polypeptide(L)'
;MLNRVNEYVRDIGFDRAEKRGTWKGYTVYTPLFKNSLERAMPTGLPVLVLEKEGCLKTVRGRKVFMIFDDMIRKAMGPKTH
;
A
#
# COMPACT_ATOMS: atom_id res chain seq x y z
N MET A 1 6.23 9.08 -10.97
CA MET A 1 6.30 8.26 -9.73
C MET A 1 5.21 7.20 -9.69
N LEU A 2 3.91 7.55 -9.81
CA LEU A 2 2.81 6.57 -9.79
C LEU A 2 2.88 5.52 -10.92
N ASN A 3 3.37 5.89 -12.12
CA ASN A 3 3.51 4.96 -13.24
C ASN A 3 4.43 3.78 -12.91
N ARG A 4 5.59 4.04 -12.30
CA ARG A 4 6.55 3.00 -11.91
C ARG A 4 6.00 2.06 -10.83
N VAL A 5 5.19 2.58 -9.90
CA VAL A 5 4.50 1.73 -8.90
C VAL A 5 3.42 0.89 -9.58
N ASN A 6 2.68 1.45 -10.54
CA ASN A 6 1.67 0.72 -11.32
C ASN A 6 2.30 -0.39 -12.18
N GLU A 7 3.45 -0.14 -12.79
CA GLU A 7 4.23 -1.15 -13.51
C GLU A 7 4.67 -2.27 -12.55
N TYR A 8 5.29 -1.90 -11.43
CA TYR A 8 5.74 -2.86 -10.42
C TYR A 8 4.60 -3.73 -9.86
N VAL A 9 3.41 -3.17 -9.60
CA VAL A 9 2.29 -3.98 -9.10
C VAL A 9 1.74 -4.93 -10.17
N ARG A 10 1.84 -4.58 -11.45
CA ARG A 10 1.50 -5.48 -12.57
C ARG A 10 2.44 -6.66 -12.65
N ASP A 11 3.74 -6.43 -12.47
CA ASP A 11 4.74 -7.50 -12.47
C ASP A 11 4.52 -8.53 -11.35
N ILE A 12 3.90 -8.12 -10.24
CA ILE A 12 3.57 -9.01 -9.11
C ILE A 12 2.10 -9.46 -9.08
N GLY A 13 1.33 -9.19 -10.14
CA GLY A 13 -0.02 -9.75 -10.38
C GLY A 13 -1.22 -8.88 -10.00
N PHE A 14 -1.09 -7.55 -9.96
CA PHE A 14 -2.20 -6.61 -9.70
C PHE A 14 -2.30 -5.52 -10.77
N ASP A 15 -3.44 -4.86 -10.89
CA ASP A 15 -3.68 -3.95 -12.03
C ASP A 15 -3.22 -2.51 -11.76
N ARG A 16 -3.34 -2.06 -10.51
CA ARG A 16 -3.09 -0.67 -10.09
C ARG A 16 -2.66 -0.59 -8.63
N ALA A 17 -1.94 0.48 -8.29
CA ALA A 17 -1.64 0.86 -6.92
C ALA A 17 -2.35 2.16 -6.53
N GLU A 18 -2.80 2.24 -5.28
CA GLU A 18 -3.34 3.45 -4.66
C GLU A 18 -2.50 3.86 -3.46
N LYS A 19 -2.14 5.15 -3.36
CA LYS A 19 -1.37 5.69 -2.24
C LYS A 19 -2.24 5.70 -0.97
N ARG A 20 -1.73 5.12 0.12
CA ARG A 20 -2.39 5.12 1.43
C ARG A 20 -1.83 6.15 2.40
N GLY A 21 -0.54 6.47 2.29
CA GLY A 21 0.09 7.41 3.20
C GLY A 21 1.60 7.20 3.27
N THR A 22 2.19 7.58 4.40
CA THR A 22 3.61 7.41 4.68
C THR A 22 3.83 6.61 5.96
N TRP A 23 4.89 5.81 6.00
CA TRP A 23 5.26 5.00 7.15
C TRP A 23 6.78 4.93 7.27
N LYS A 24 7.35 5.45 8.37
CA LYS A 24 8.82 5.45 8.64
C LYS A 24 9.66 5.92 7.45
N GLY A 25 9.22 6.98 6.77
CA GLY A 25 9.89 7.54 5.58
C GLY A 25 9.64 6.79 4.27
N TYR A 26 8.79 5.75 4.27
CA TYR A 26 8.32 5.09 3.05
C TYR A 26 6.98 5.69 2.61
N THR A 27 6.76 5.81 1.30
CA THR A 27 5.42 5.94 0.72
C THR A 27 4.77 4.56 0.66
N VAL A 28 3.55 4.45 1.17
CA VAL A 28 2.79 3.18 1.24
C VAL A 28 1.72 3.16 0.18
N TYR A 29 1.66 2.07 -0.58
CA TYR A 29 0.65 1.83 -1.60
C TYR A 29 -0.08 0.50 -1.37
N THR A 30 -1.38 0.49 -1.66
CA THR A 30 -2.20 -0.73 -1.73
C THR A 30 -2.37 -1.14 -3.19
N PRO A 31 -1.95 -2.36 -3.58
CA PRO A 31 -2.32 -2.95 -4.87
C PRO A 31 -3.82 -3.25 -4.94
N LEU A 32 -4.40 -3.07 -6.11
CA LEU A 32 -5.81 -3.20 -6.41
C LEU A 32 -5.98 -3.98 -7.72
N PHE A 33 -7.08 -4.73 -7.83
CA PHE A 33 -7.54 -5.27 -9.10
C PHE A 33 -8.40 -4.24 -9.84
N LYS A 34 -8.59 -4.41 -11.14
CA LYS A 34 -9.65 -3.76 -11.89
C LYS A 34 -10.78 -4.75 -12.11
N ASN A 35 -12.01 -4.28 -11.94
CA ASN A 35 -13.17 -5.04 -12.40
C ASN A 35 -13.44 -4.78 -13.89
N SER A 36 -14.46 -5.44 -14.44
CA SER A 36 -14.91 -5.29 -15.83
C SER A 36 -15.32 -3.88 -16.23
N LEU A 37 -15.51 -2.97 -15.26
CA LEU A 37 -15.79 -1.55 -15.46
C LEU A 37 -14.55 -0.67 -15.26
N GLU A 38 -13.35 -1.25 -15.27
CA GLU A 38 -12.05 -0.58 -15.05
C GLU A 38 -11.94 0.10 -13.67
N ARG A 39 -12.82 -0.24 -12.72
CA ARG A 39 -12.81 0.34 -11.36
C ARG A 39 -11.83 -0.41 -10.48
N ALA A 40 -11.04 0.35 -9.73
CA ALA A 40 -10.08 -0.23 -8.80
C ALA A 40 -10.81 -0.87 -7.60
N MET A 41 -10.52 -2.14 -7.33
CA MET A 41 -11.14 -2.97 -6.32
C MET A 41 -10.11 -3.49 -5.33
N PRO A 42 -10.44 -3.52 -4.02
CA PRO A 42 -9.61 -4.19 -3.03
C PRO A 42 -9.40 -5.67 -3.38
N THR A 43 -8.20 -6.16 -3.15
CA THR A 43 -7.83 -7.55 -3.46
C THR A 43 -8.27 -8.54 -2.39
N GLY A 44 -8.62 -8.05 -1.18
CA GLY A 44 -8.80 -8.87 0.02
C GLY A 44 -7.50 -9.49 0.56
N LEU A 45 -6.38 -9.32 -0.16
CA LEU A 45 -5.09 -9.89 0.21
C LEU A 45 -4.28 -8.93 1.08
N PRO A 46 -3.53 -9.42 2.08
CA PRO A 46 -2.66 -8.59 2.90
C PRO A 46 -1.37 -8.31 2.12
N VAL A 47 -1.42 -7.37 1.16
CA VAL A 47 -0.28 -6.94 0.34
C VAL A 47 -0.15 -5.42 0.33
N LEU A 48 1.08 -4.93 0.48
CA LEU A 48 1.46 -3.53 0.31
C LEU A 48 2.69 -3.40 -0.57
N VAL A 49 2.81 -2.27 -1.24
CA VAL A 49 4.08 -1.83 -1.85
C VAL A 49 4.60 -0.64 -1.08
N LEU A 50 5.87 -0.72 -0.67
CA LEU A 50 6.58 0.35 -0.01
C LEU A 50 7.58 0.95 -1.00
N GLU A 51 7.60 2.27 -1.08
CA GLU A 51 8.53 3.04 -1.89
C GLU A 51 9.37 3.93 -0.98
N LYS A 52 10.68 3.96 -1.21
CA LYS A 52 11.56 4.94 -0.58
C LYS A 52 12.72 5.22 -1.51
N GLU A 53 12.95 6.49 -1.83
CA GLU A 53 14.06 6.93 -2.70
C GLU A 53 14.07 6.19 -4.06
N GLY A 54 12.87 5.90 -4.59
CA GLY A 54 12.70 5.13 -5.81
C GLY A 54 12.85 3.63 -5.65
N CYS A 55 13.28 3.07 -4.52
CA CYS A 55 13.31 1.62 -4.30
C CYS A 55 11.91 1.11 -3.93
N LEU A 56 11.43 0.07 -4.64
CA LEU A 56 10.15 -0.57 -4.42
C LEU A 56 10.33 -1.94 -3.77
N LYS A 57 9.49 -2.25 -2.77
CA LYS A 57 9.43 -3.59 -2.18
C LYS A 57 8.00 -3.99 -1.85
N THR A 58 7.72 -5.28 -2.02
CA THR A 58 6.44 -5.89 -1.66
C THR A 58 6.48 -6.38 -0.21
N VAL A 59 5.46 -6.04 0.57
CA VAL A 59 5.22 -6.60 1.90
C VAL A 59 3.94 -7.43 1.86
N ARG A 60 3.98 -8.64 2.44
CA ARG A 60 2.85 -9.56 2.47
C ARG A 60 2.56 -10.07 3.89
N GLY A 61 1.34 -10.55 4.12
CA GLY A 61 0.94 -11.25 5.33
C GLY A 61 0.89 -10.35 6.58
N ARG A 62 1.21 -10.91 7.75
CA ARG A 62 1.06 -10.24 9.07
C ARG A 62 1.69 -8.85 9.15
N LYS A 63 2.82 -8.64 8.46
CA LYS A 63 3.52 -7.34 8.44
C LYS A 63 2.66 -6.21 7.88
N VAL A 64 1.73 -6.49 6.97
CA VAL A 64 0.81 -5.49 6.42
C VAL A 64 -0.08 -4.89 7.51
N PHE A 65 -0.66 -5.73 8.37
CA PHE A 65 -1.50 -5.27 9.47
C PHE A 65 -0.70 -4.44 10.49
N MET A 66 0.54 -4.83 10.78
CA MET A 66 1.41 -4.07 11.70
C MET A 66 1.74 -2.68 11.15
N ILE A 67 1.95 -2.55 9.83
CA ILE A 67 2.19 -1.26 9.20
C ILE A 67 0.94 -0.38 9.29
N PHE A 68 -0.24 -0.93 8.96
CA PHE A 68 -1.49 -0.19 9.08
C PHE A 68 -1.80 0.23 10.52
N ASP A 69 -1.61 -0.66 11.50
CA ASP A 69 -1.81 -0.35 12.92
C ASP A 69 -0.90 0.81 13.37
N ASP A 70 0.41 0.78 13.03
CA ASP A 70 1.32 1.88 13.35
C ASP A 70 0.94 3.20 12.66
N MET A 71 0.51 3.14 11.39
CA MET A 71 0.03 4.32 10.66
C MET A 71 -1.22 4.91 11.32
N ILE A 72 -2.19 4.07 11.69
CA ILE A 72 -3.45 4.49 12.30
C ILE A 72 -3.20 5.05 13.71
N ARG A 73 -2.39 4.38 14.54
CA ARG A 73 -2.03 4.87 15.88
C ARG A 73 -1.37 6.25 15.82
N LYS A 74 -0.47 6.49 14.86
CA LYS A 74 0.14 7.80 14.66
C LYS A 74 -0.87 8.85 14.21
N ALA A 75 -1.81 8.49 13.33
CA ALA A 75 -2.86 9.39 12.87
C ALA A 75 -3.85 9.77 14.00
N MET A 76 -4.12 8.86 14.94
CA MET A 76 -5.05 9.11 16.05
C MET A 76 -4.44 9.91 17.21
N GLY A 77 -3.12 10.16 17.23
CA GLY A 77 -2.44 10.83 18.35
C GLY A 77 -2.54 10.05 19.67
N PRO A 78 -1.85 10.49 20.74
CA PRO A 78 -2.09 9.92 22.06
C PRO A 78 -3.54 10.21 22.47
N LYS A 79 -4.30 9.17 22.85
CA LYS A 79 -5.54 9.37 23.60
C LYS A 79 -5.16 10.03 24.91
N THR A 80 -5.39 11.33 25.04
CA THR A 80 -5.43 12.01 26.33
C THR A 80 -6.51 11.31 27.16
N HIS A 81 -6.07 10.51 28.13
CA HIS A 81 -6.89 10.05 29.23
C HIS A 81 -6.97 11.14 30.29
#